data_AF-A0A7S0B4P0-F1
#
_entry.id   AF-A0A7S0B4P0-F1
#
_cell.length_a   1.000
_cell.length_b   1.000
_cell.length_c   1.000
_cell.angle_alpha   90.00
_cell.angle_beta   90.00
_cell.angle_gamma   90.00
#
_symmetry.space_group_name_H-M   'P 1'
#
loop_
_entity.id
_entity.type
_entity.pdbx_description
1 polymer ?
#
loop_
_entity_poly.entity_id
_entity_poly.type
_entity_poly.pdbx_seq_one_letter_code
_entity_poly.pdbx_strand_id
1 'polypeptide(L)'
;AITAGCAVTKTWEALIIGFIGALVYQGTSMLMQKLHVDDVVDAFAVHGATGLWGVVALGFFGDPILGGNGAFYGGNQIWVQLVGVALIALWTAGLSVLALLPLKFGGLLRLSDEFQDKGADVVE
;
A
#
# COMPACT_ATOMS: atom_id res chain seq x y z
N ALA A 1 2.39 6.21 4.10
CA ALA A 1 2.86 7.39 3.36
C ALA A 1 4.34 7.74 3.57
N ILE A 2 4.82 8.15 4.76
CA ILE A 2 6.20 8.70 4.89
C ILE A 2 7.34 7.66 4.89
N THR A 3 7.04 6.39 5.16
CA THR A 3 8.05 5.33 5.40
C THR A 3 9.12 5.21 4.32
N ALA A 4 8.75 5.33 3.04
CA ALA A 4 9.72 5.16 1.95
C ALA A 4 10.78 6.28 1.94
N GLY A 5 10.36 7.54 2.13
CA GLY A 5 11.22 8.71 2.00
C GLY A 5 11.71 9.30 3.32
N CYS A 6 11.46 8.65 4.46
CA CYS A 6 11.67 9.25 5.79
C CYS A 6 13.10 9.70 6.06
N ALA A 7 14.10 9.03 5.46
CA ALA A 7 15.51 9.37 5.62
C ALA A 7 16.02 10.45 4.65
N VAL A 8 15.28 10.69 3.55
CA VAL A 8 15.76 11.50 2.42
C VAL A 8 14.85 12.69 2.11
N THR A 9 13.94 13.05 3.01
CA THR A 9 13.00 14.17 2.85
C THR A 9 13.11 15.15 4.01
N LYS A 10 12.79 16.43 3.76
CA LYS A 10 12.76 17.46 4.80
C LYS A 10 11.53 17.31 5.68
N THR A 11 11.64 17.77 6.92
CA THR A 11 10.53 17.71 7.90
C THR A 11 9.25 18.36 7.41
N TRP A 12 9.32 19.50 6.71
CA TRP A 12 8.13 20.17 6.19
C TRP A 12 7.51 19.44 4.98
N GLU A 13 8.32 18.74 4.18
CA GLU A 13 7.84 17.92 3.06
C GLU A 13 7.03 16.73 3.58
N ALA A 14 7.43 16.15 4.73
CA ALA A 14 6.70 15.06 5.37
C ALA A 14 5.25 15.42 5.71
N LEU A 15 4.96 16.68 6.05
CA LEU A 15 3.60 17.17 6.27
C LEU A 15 2.76 17.10 4.99
N ILE A 16 3.34 17.50 3.86
CA ILE A 16 2.68 17.48 2.54
C ILE A 16 2.46 16.03 2.09
N ILE A 17 3.48 15.18 2.21
CA ILE A 17 3.40 13.76 1.86
C ILE A 17 2.32 13.07 2.72
N GLY A 18 2.26 13.37 4.01
CA GLY A 18 1.23 12.87 4.92
C GLY A 18 -0.17 13.33 4.55
N PHE A 19 -0.35 14.64 4.29
CA PHE A 19 -1.65 15.20 3.90
C PHE A 19 -2.20 14.57 2.61
N ILE A 20 -1.37 14.49 1.55
CA ILE A 20 -1.76 13.82 0.31
C ILE A 20 -2.01 12.33 0.56
N GLY A 21 -1.21 11.69 1.42
CA GLY A 21 -1.42 10.30 1.84
C GLY A 21 -2.79 10.06 2.48
N ALA A 22 -3.30 11.01 3.26
CA ALA A 22 -4.65 10.94 3.84
C ALA A 22 -5.74 11.04 2.76
N LEU A 23 -5.56 11.89 1.74
CA LEU A 23 -6.49 11.98 0.61
C LEU A 23 -6.47 10.69 -0.24
N VAL A 24 -5.30 10.11 -0.46
CA VAL A 24 -5.14 8.82 -1.14
C VAL A 24 -5.86 7.72 -0.37
N TYR A 25 -5.64 7.64 0.95
CA TYR A 25 -6.37 6.71 1.82
C TYR A 25 -7.88 6.86 1.67
N GLN A 26 -8.40 8.09 1.85
CA GLN A 26 -9.84 8.34 1.81
C GLN A 26 -10.44 7.97 0.45
N GLY A 27 -9.77 8.35 -0.63
CA GLY A 27 -10.21 8.01 -2.00
C GLY A 27 -10.17 6.51 -2.27
N THR A 28 -9.13 5.81 -1.81
CA THR A 28 -9.04 4.35 -1.97
C THR A 28 -10.06 3.61 -1.12
N SER A 29 -10.27 3.97 0.15
CA SER A 29 -11.29 3.34 1.01
C SER A 29 -12.69 3.49 0.40
N MET A 30 -13.06 4.69 -0.06
CA MET A 30 -14.33 4.90 -0.78
C MET A 30 -14.44 4.08 -2.08
N LEU A 31 -13.33 3.93 -2.81
CA LEU A 31 -13.30 3.12 -4.02
C LEU A 31 -13.50 1.63 -3.69
N MET A 32 -12.85 1.10 -2.66
CA MET A 32 -12.99 -0.30 -2.24
C MET A 32 -14.44 -0.62 -1.85
N GLN A 33 -15.07 0.27 -1.07
CA GLN A 33 -16.50 0.15 -0.74
C GLN A 33 -17.39 0.20 -1.99
N LYS A 34 -17.13 1.14 -2.91
CA LYS A 34 -17.88 1.24 -4.18
C LYS A 34 -17.73 -0.01 -5.04
N LEU A 35 -16.58 -0.66 -5.00
CA LEU A 35 -16.31 -1.90 -5.72
C LEU A 35 -16.80 -3.16 -4.97
N HIS A 36 -17.39 -3.00 -3.79
CA HIS A 36 -17.82 -4.11 -2.92
C HIS A 36 -16.67 -5.08 -2.61
N VAL A 37 -15.45 -4.55 -2.44
CA VAL A 37 -14.30 -5.31 -1.98
C VAL A 37 -14.22 -5.17 -0.45
N ASP A 38 -14.44 -6.28 0.25
CA ASP A 38 -14.43 -6.33 1.71
C ASP A 38 -12.99 -6.42 2.26
N ASP A 39 -12.37 -5.26 2.40
CA ASP A 39 -11.11 -5.07 3.12
C ASP A 39 -11.41 -4.67 4.56
N VAL A 40 -11.59 -5.67 5.42
CA VAL A 40 -12.16 -5.56 6.79
C VAL A 40 -11.53 -4.45 7.64
N VAL A 41 -10.24 -4.17 7.44
CA VAL A 41 -9.48 -3.19 8.24
C VAL A 41 -8.88 -2.07 7.38
N ASP A 42 -9.34 -1.90 6.14
CA ASP A 42 -8.76 -0.97 5.17
C ASP A 42 -7.24 -1.20 4.95
N ALA A 43 -6.76 -2.44 5.07
CA ALA A 43 -5.34 -2.77 5.00
C ALA A 43 -4.72 -2.30 3.67
N PHE A 44 -5.43 -2.51 2.55
CA PHE A 44 -4.99 -2.07 1.24
C PHE A 44 -5.03 -0.55 1.11
N ALA A 45 -6.09 0.12 1.59
CA ALA A 45 -6.19 1.57 1.52
C ALA A 45 -5.10 2.26 2.35
N VAL A 46 -4.87 1.80 3.59
CA VAL A 46 -3.88 2.36 4.52
C VAL A 46 -2.46 2.00 4.11
N HIS A 47 -2.16 0.73 3.83
CA HIS A 47 -0.78 0.29 3.57
C HIS A 47 -0.45 0.23 2.09
N GLY A 48 -1.29 -0.40 1.28
CA GLY A 48 -1.08 -0.56 -0.16
C GLY A 48 -1.05 0.78 -0.89
N ALA A 49 -2.18 1.50 -0.88
CA ALA A 49 -2.32 2.75 -1.61
C ALA A 49 -1.48 3.89 -1.02
N THR A 50 -1.50 4.12 0.30
CA THR A 50 -0.65 5.19 0.87
C THR A 50 0.85 4.84 0.86
N GLY A 51 1.20 3.55 0.87
CA GLY A 51 2.57 3.08 0.70
C GLY A 51 3.08 3.35 -0.71
N LEU A 52 2.28 3.02 -1.73
CA LEU A 52 2.55 3.37 -3.13
C LEU A 52 2.76 4.87 -3.29
N TRP A 53 1.85 5.69 -2.75
CA TRP A 53 2.02 7.15 -2.74
C TRP A 53 3.36 7.56 -2.11
N GLY A 54 3.75 6.96 -0.99
CA GLY A 54 5.03 7.22 -0.34
C GLY A 54 6.24 6.97 -1.23
N VAL A 55 6.24 5.86 -1.97
CA VAL A 55 7.32 5.51 -2.91
C VAL A 55 7.36 6.50 -4.08
N VAL A 56 6.19 6.87 -4.62
CA VAL A 56 6.10 7.89 -5.67
C VAL A 56 6.59 9.25 -5.17
N ALA A 57 6.15 9.67 -3.99
CA ALA A 57 6.53 10.94 -3.37
C ALA A 57 8.04 11.04 -3.14
N LEU A 58 8.71 9.95 -2.72
CA LEU A 58 10.17 9.89 -2.62
C LEU A 58 10.83 10.27 -3.96
N GLY A 59 10.29 9.79 -5.08
CA GLY A 59 10.78 10.12 -6.41
C GLY A 59 10.77 11.62 -6.74
N PHE A 60 9.90 12.41 -6.10
CA PHE A 60 9.85 13.86 -6.23
C PHE A 60 10.72 14.57 -5.19
N PHE A 61 10.56 14.18 -3.91
CA PHE A 61 11.05 14.91 -2.74
C PHE A 61 12.42 14.45 -2.23
N GLY A 62 13.04 13.39 -2.78
CA GLY A 62 14.33 12.90 -2.31
C GLY A 62 15.44 13.96 -2.40
N ASP A 63 15.83 14.55 -1.28
CA ASP A 63 16.84 15.60 -1.18
C ASP A 63 18.25 15.03 -1.36
N PRO A 64 19.04 15.53 -2.33
CA PRO A 64 20.42 15.07 -2.56
C PRO A 64 21.36 15.29 -1.36
N ILE A 65 21.13 16.31 -0.53
CA ILE A 65 21.92 16.54 0.70
C ILE A 65 21.69 15.41 1.72
N LEU A 66 20.50 14.79 1.69
CA LEU A 66 20.13 13.66 2.55
C LEU A 66 20.36 12.30 1.86
N GLY A 67 20.95 12.28 0.66
CA GLY A 67 21.23 11.06 -0.11
C GLY A 67 20.11 10.61 -1.06
N GLY A 68 19.12 11.47 -1.31
CA GLY A 68 18.08 11.28 -2.32
C GLY A 68 18.50 11.74 -3.73
N ASN A 69 17.60 11.60 -4.70
CA ASN A 69 17.79 12.08 -6.08
C ASN A 69 16.44 12.42 -6.74
N GLY A 70 15.62 13.18 -6.03
CA GLY A 70 14.24 13.50 -6.39
C GLY A 70 14.13 14.54 -7.52
N ALA A 71 13.02 14.50 -8.25
CA ALA A 71 12.80 15.36 -9.40
C ALA A 71 12.74 16.86 -9.08
N PHE A 72 12.29 17.26 -7.89
CA PHE A 72 12.30 18.68 -7.49
C PHE A 72 13.71 19.24 -7.30
N TYR A 73 14.70 18.35 -7.19
CA TYR A 73 16.12 18.69 -7.12
C TYR A 73 16.85 18.46 -8.45
N GLY A 74 16.12 18.25 -9.56
CA GLY A 74 16.69 17.95 -10.88
C GLY A 74 17.10 16.47 -11.08
N GLY A 75 16.78 15.62 -10.12
CA GLY A 75 17.04 14.18 -10.18
C GLY A 75 16.04 13.42 -11.07
N ASN A 76 16.28 12.12 -11.23
CA ASN A 76 15.50 11.26 -12.13
C ASN A 76 14.88 10.05 -11.42
N GLN A 77 14.78 10.06 -10.09
CA GLN A 77 14.29 8.87 -9.37
C GLN A 77 12.83 8.52 -9.64
N ILE A 78 11.97 9.44 -10.13
CA ILE A 78 10.55 9.14 -10.41
C ILE A 78 10.39 7.85 -11.20
N TRP A 79 11.17 7.69 -12.28
CA TRP A 79 11.07 6.50 -13.13
C TRP A 79 11.46 5.22 -12.40
N VAL A 80 12.52 5.29 -11.61
CA VAL A 80 12.97 4.16 -10.79
C VAL A 80 11.90 3.78 -9.76
N GLN A 81 11.26 4.77 -9.13
CA GLN A 81 10.21 4.53 -8.14
C GLN A 81 8.93 3.96 -8.76
N LEU A 82 8.53 4.42 -9.94
CA LEU A 82 7.38 3.87 -10.66
C LEU A 82 7.61 2.41 -11.08
N VAL A 83 8.81 2.09 -11.59
CA VAL A 83 9.20 0.71 -11.88
C VAL A 83 9.21 -0.13 -10.60
N GLY A 84 9.77 0.40 -9.52
CA GLY A 84 9.79 -0.26 -8.21
C GLY A 84 8.37 -0.59 -7.71
N VAL A 85 7.44 0.35 -7.78
CA VAL A 85 6.02 0.13 -7.44
C VAL A 85 5.42 -0.99 -8.28
N ALA A 86 5.63 -0.98 -9.60
CA ALA A 86 5.11 -2.02 -10.49
C ALA A 86 5.68 -3.40 -10.14
N LEU A 87 6.98 -3.48 -9.88
CA LEU A 87 7.64 -4.73 -9.48
C LEU A 87 7.13 -5.24 -8.14
N ILE A 88 6.99 -4.37 -7.14
CA ILE A 88 6.43 -4.72 -5.83
C ILE A 88 5.00 -5.24 -6.01
N ALA A 89 4.15 -4.53 -6.74
CA ALA A 89 2.75 -4.93 -6.94
C ALA A 89 2.63 -6.28 -7.66
N LEU A 90 3.41 -6.51 -8.72
CA LEU A 90 3.43 -7.78 -9.45
C LEU A 90 3.93 -8.92 -8.58
N TRP A 91 5.01 -8.68 -7.82
CA TRP A 91 5.58 -9.66 -6.91
C TRP A 91 4.59 -10.05 -5.80
N THR A 92 4.03 -9.05 -5.10
CA THR A 92 3.09 -9.30 -4.00
C THR A 92 1.81 -9.95 -4.51
N ALA A 93 1.19 -9.43 -5.58
CA ALA A 93 -0.03 -10.02 -6.12
C ALA A 93 0.21 -11.44 -6.65
N GLY A 94 1.31 -11.66 -7.37
CA GLY A 94 1.69 -12.96 -7.89
C GLY A 94 1.86 -13.98 -6.78
N LEU A 95 2.66 -13.68 -5.76
CA LEU A 95 2.87 -14.58 -4.63
C LEU A 95 1.60 -14.79 -3.80
N SER A 96 0.80 -13.75 -3.57
CA SER A 96 -0.48 -13.89 -2.86
C SER A 96 -1.44 -14.81 -3.62
N VAL A 97 -1.53 -14.71 -4.94
CA VAL A 97 -2.35 -15.63 -5.75
C VAL A 97 -1.81 -17.06 -5.65
N LEU A 98 -0.49 -17.25 -5.80
CA LEU A 98 0.13 -18.57 -5.71
C LEU A 98 -0.05 -19.22 -4.33
N ALA A 99 -0.04 -18.43 -3.26
CA ALA A 99 -0.21 -18.93 -1.90
C ALA A 99 -1.70 -19.15 -1.52
N LEU A 100 -2.58 -18.20 -1.82
CA LEU A 100 -3.95 -18.20 -1.31
C LEU A 100 -4.93 -18.97 -2.22
N LEU A 101 -4.69 -19.00 -3.53
CA LEU A 101 -5.63 -19.65 -4.46
C LEU A 101 -5.70 -21.18 -4.27
N PRO A 102 -4.59 -21.92 -4.04
CA PRO A 102 -4.67 -23.34 -3.70
C PRO A 102 -5.42 -23.60 -2.39
N LEU A 103 -5.20 -22.76 -1.36
CA LEU A 103 -5.92 -22.86 -0.08
C LEU A 103 -7.43 -22.63 -0.28
N LYS A 104 -7.80 -21.68 -1.15
CA LYS A 104 -9.19 -21.44 -1.52
C LYS A 104 -9.81 -22.68 -2.18
N PHE A 105 -9.14 -23.28 -3.17
CA PHE A 105 -9.65 -24.47 -3.84
C PHE A 105 -9.70 -25.71 -2.93
N GLY A 106 -8.82 -25.77 -1.93
CA GLY A 106 -8.87 -26.79 -0.89
C GLY A 106 -9.94 -26.56 0.19
N GLY A 107 -10.66 -25.44 0.15
CA GLY A 107 -11.64 -25.08 1.19
C GLY A 107 -11.00 -24.72 2.55
N LEU A 108 -9.72 -24.36 2.57
CA LEU A 108 -8.93 -24.10 3.77
C LEU A 108 -8.75 -22.60 4.08
N LEU A 109 -9.10 -21.73 3.13
CA LEU A 109 -8.82 -20.29 3.25
C LEU A 109 -9.83 -19.54 4.14
N ARG A 110 -11.09 -20.00 4.20
CA ARG A 110 -12.19 -19.30 4.90
C ARG A 110 -13.01 -20.33 5.68
N LEU A 111 -13.44 -19.96 6.89
CA LEU A 111 -14.37 -20.76 7.70
C LEU A 111 -15.70 -20.98 6.95
N SER A 112 -16.42 -22.06 7.28
CA SER A 112 -17.77 -22.26 6.73
C SER A 112 -18.72 -21.16 7.19
N ASP A 113 -19.78 -20.92 6.44
CA ASP A 113 -20.76 -19.87 6.77
C ASP A 113 -21.41 -20.12 8.14
N GLU A 114 -21.67 -21.38 8.50
CA GLU A 114 -22.18 -21.76 9.82
C GLU A 114 -21.24 -21.32 10.97
N PHE A 115 -19.93 -21.45 10.79
CA PHE A 115 -18.96 -21.02 11.80
C PHE A 115 -18.80 -19.50 11.82
N GLN A 116 -18.89 -18.84 10.66
CA GLN A 116 -18.87 -17.38 10.58
C GLN A 116 -20.07 -16.77 11.33
N ASP A 117 -21.26 -17.36 11.21
CA ASP A 117 -22.48 -16.89 11.89
C ASP A 117 -22.38 -17.00 13.43
N LYS A 118 -21.68 -18.03 13.92
CA LYS A 118 -21.43 -18.23 15.36
C LYS A 118 -20.35 -17.30 15.92
N GLY A 119 -19.47 -16.80 15.05
CA GLY A 119 -18.28 -16.03 15.42
C GLY A 119 -17.06 -16.93 15.66
N ALA A 120 -15.88 -16.44 15.23
CA ALA A 120 -14.63 -17.20 15.35
C ALA A 120 -14.23 -17.47 16.81
N ASP A 121 -14.55 -16.57 17.74
CA ASP A 121 -14.28 -16.68 19.19
C ASP A 121 -14.89 -17.93 19.86
N VAL A 122 -15.89 -18.56 19.23
CA VAL A 122 -16.54 -19.78 19.76
C VAL A 122 -15.79 -21.05 19.33
N VAL A 123 -14.92 -20.94 18.33
CA VAL A 123 -14.26 -22.06 17.63
C VAL A 123 -12.74 -22.06 17.85
N GLU A 124 -12.11 -20.88 17.98
CA GLU A 124 -10.71 -20.69 18.41
C GLU A 124 -10.55 -20.67 19.93
#